data_AF-A0A268S3Z7-F1
#
_entry.id   AF-A0A268S3Z7-F1
#
_cell.length_a   1.000
_cell.length_b   1.000
_cell.length_c   1.000
_cell.angle_alpha   90.00
_cell.angle_beta   90.00
_cell.angle_gamma   90.00
#
_symmetry.space_group_name_H-M   'P 1'
#
loop_
_entity.id
_entity.type
_entity.pdbx_description
1 polymer ?
#
loop_
_entity_poly.entity_id
_entity_poly.type
_entity_poly.pdbx_seq_one_letter_code
_entity_poly.pdbx_strand_id
1 'polypeptide(L)'
;MGGRPDIVVYDSRHKNKKPLLVIECKRDNTPLNYEVRRQAENYCKELGCANFVICNREEFIRYRIVKNKSKRRGGKFTFSTLSKNERPIKNIKRKMVKPFPEDELELYEHLEENGHLSPRSSDDVAFLASILYKSLFDEENHFMFSDLEGVGIEDNEIVEEIKARNRSSGSWCSINRIVYVKDDCLGLVTLGFSIQAGSNDKTYLIVFMENPETQYENNILQLNLDRFTEYNADLKCFEVYHDGSRGGRNKRTLESIKTYFHDSLFTEKGLLIGYIPEIFGPIYPVKKLDKFYLNLIHYCILRRRFDIGEV
;
A
#
# COMPACT_ATOMS: atom_id res chain seq x y z
N MET A 1 26.29 11.30 -29.15
CA MET A 1 27.69 10.81 -29.13
C MET A 1 27.61 9.30 -29.08
N GLY A 2 28.28 8.56 -29.94
CA GLY A 2 28.13 7.10 -30.04
C GLY A 2 28.98 6.37 -29.00
N GLY A 3 28.36 5.89 -27.93
CA GLY A 3 28.98 5.00 -26.94
C GLY A 3 27.99 3.92 -26.50
N ARG A 4 28.49 2.75 -26.08
CA ARG A 4 27.66 1.65 -25.60
C ARG A 4 27.80 1.56 -24.07
N PRO A 5 26.69 1.52 -23.31
CA PRO A 5 26.75 1.24 -21.87
C PRO A 5 27.22 -0.20 -21.61
N ASP A 6 27.97 -0.42 -20.54
CA ASP A 6 28.45 -1.76 -20.17
C ASP A 6 27.29 -2.69 -19.82
N ILE A 7 26.44 -2.25 -18.88
CA ILE A 7 25.26 -3.01 -18.44
C ILE A 7 24.05 -2.07 -18.36
N VAL A 8 22.94 -2.54 -18.93
CA VAL A 8 21.63 -1.91 -18.77
C VAL A 8 20.70 -2.95 -18.17
N VAL A 9 20.10 -2.62 -17.03
CA VAL A 9 19.08 -3.44 -16.39
C VAL A 9 17.73 -2.96 -16.88
N TYR A 10 16.97 -3.89 -17.43
CA TYR A 10 15.64 -3.64 -17.96
C TYR A 10 14.58 -4.26 -17.07
N ASP A 11 13.42 -3.61 -17.01
CA ASP A 11 12.21 -4.25 -16.53
C ASP A 11 11.68 -5.20 -17.60
N SER A 12 11.79 -6.50 -17.35
CA SER A 12 11.28 -7.55 -18.25
C SER A 12 9.75 -7.64 -18.27
N ARG A 13 9.05 -6.99 -17.33
CA ARG A 13 7.59 -6.97 -17.26
C ARG A 13 6.95 -6.04 -18.30
N HIS A 14 7.69 -5.04 -18.78
CA HIS A 14 7.20 -4.14 -19.83
C HIS A 14 7.55 -4.67 -21.22
N LYS A 15 6.55 -4.79 -22.11
CA LYS A 15 6.72 -5.21 -23.53
C LYS A 15 7.85 -4.47 -24.27
N ASN A 16 8.09 -3.20 -23.92
CA ASN A 16 9.10 -2.36 -24.54
C ASN A 16 10.48 -2.40 -23.84
N LYS A 17 10.73 -3.33 -22.90
CA LYS A 17 11.96 -3.44 -22.11
C LYS A 17 12.42 -2.07 -21.59
N LYS A 18 11.77 -1.58 -20.53
CA LYS A 18 12.04 -0.24 -19.97
C LYS A 18 13.37 -0.22 -19.21
N PRO A 19 14.33 0.67 -19.53
CA PRO A 19 15.59 0.77 -18.79
C PRO A 19 15.39 1.29 -17.36
N LEU A 20 15.83 0.52 -16.36
CA LEU A 20 15.70 0.85 -14.94
C LEU A 20 16.99 1.37 -14.30
N LEU A 21 18.13 0.85 -14.77
CA LEU A 21 19.45 1.17 -14.26
C LEU A 21 20.50 1.03 -15.35
N VAL A 22 21.39 2.02 -15.44
CA VAL A 22 22.65 1.90 -16.20
C VAL A 22 23.79 1.65 -15.21
N ILE A 23 24.68 0.71 -15.50
CA ILE A 23 25.89 0.45 -14.71
C ILE A 23 27.09 0.63 -15.63
N GLU A 24 27.97 1.55 -15.24
CA GLU A 24 29.26 1.79 -15.88
C GLU A 24 30.36 1.18 -15.01
N CYS A 25 31.10 0.23 -15.59
CA CYS A 25 32.14 -0.53 -14.92
C CYS A 25 33.52 -0.06 -15.37
N LYS A 26 34.43 0.17 -14.42
CA LYS A 26 35.84 0.45 -14.71
C LYS A 26 36.75 -0.66 -14.18
N ARG A 27 37.94 -0.76 -14.76
CA ARG A 27 38.98 -1.70 -14.33
C ARG A 27 39.37 -1.43 -12.88
N ASP A 28 39.92 -2.45 -12.23
CA ASP A 28 40.48 -2.39 -10.88
C ASP A 28 41.36 -1.13 -10.71
N ASN A 29 41.22 -0.46 -9.56
CA ASN A 29 41.96 0.75 -9.18
C ASN A 29 41.74 1.99 -10.06
N THR A 30 40.81 1.96 -11.02
CA THR A 30 40.45 3.15 -11.79
C THR A 30 39.62 4.11 -10.92
N PRO A 31 40.02 5.37 -10.73
CA PRO A 31 39.25 6.32 -9.93
C PRO A 31 37.86 6.61 -10.54
N LEU A 32 36.82 6.53 -9.72
CA LEU A 32 35.43 6.83 -10.10
C LEU A 32 35.16 8.34 -10.09
N ASN A 33 35.80 9.05 -11.01
CA ASN A 33 35.81 10.50 -11.08
C ASN A 33 34.60 11.10 -11.85
N TYR A 34 34.60 12.43 -11.99
CA TYR A 34 33.54 13.18 -12.68
C TYR A 34 33.29 12.71 -14.12
N GLU A 35 34.31 12.31 -14.86
CA GLU A 35 34.19 11.87 -16.26
C GLU A 35 33.45 10.53 -16.35
N VAL A 36 33.75 9.59 -15.47
CA VAL A 36 33.04 8.31 -15.35
C VAL A 36 31.57 8.54 -14.99
N ARG A 37 31.31 9.45 -14.03
CA ARG A 37 29.95 9.86 -13.66
C ARG A 37 29.20 10.47 -14.85
N ARG A 38 29.84 11.37 -15.59
CA ARG A 38 29.23 12.07 -16.75
C ARG A 38 28.91 11.09 -17.89
N GLN A 39 29.77 10.11 -18.13
CA GLN A 39 29.55 9.06 -19.11
C GLN A 39 28.27 8.25 -18.78
N ALA A 40 28.18 7.74 -17.55
CA ALA A 40 27.00 6.98 -17.10
C ALA A 40 25.72 7.84 -17.10
N GLU A 41 25.82 9.12 -16.71
CA GLU A 41 24.71 10.06 -16.74
C GLU A 41 24.18 10.30 -18.16
N ASN A 42 25.07 10.38 -19.16
CA ASN A 42 24.70 10.57 -20.56
C ASN A 42 23.97 9.34 -21.12
N TYR A 43 24.47 8.13 -20.86
CA TYR A 43 23.76 6.90 -21.24
C TYR A 43 22.37 6.83 -20.60
N CYS A 44 22.26 7.19 -19.31
CA CYS A 44 20.97 7.27 -18.64
C CYS A 44 19.99 8.22 -19.34
N LYS A 45 20.46 9.42 -19.73
CA LYS A 45 19.62 10.41 -20.44
C LYS A 45 19.18 9.90 -21.81
N GLU A 46 20.09 9.32 -22.58
CA GLU A 46 19.78 8.75 -23.91
C GLU A 46 18.76 7.61 -23.83
N LEU A 47 18.84 6.78 -22.78
CA LEU A 47 17.92 5.66 -22.55
C LEU A 47 16.62 6.04 -21.81
N GLY A 48 16.43 7.30 -21.41
CA GLY A 48 15.27 7.70 -20.61
C GLY A 48 15.25 7.08 -19.20
N CYS A 49 16.42 6.73 -18.66
CA CYS A 49 16.61 6.12 -17.35
C CYS A 49 17.02 7.17 -16.30
N ALA A 50 16.53 7.04 -15.05
CA ALA A 50 16.81 8.01 -13.99
C ALA A 50 17.90 7.56 -13.01
N ASN A 51 18.29 6.29 -13.01
CA ASN A 51 19.25 5.72 -12.06
C ASN A 51 20.48 5.22 -12.79
N PHE A 52 21.67 5.57 -12.29
CA PHE A 52 22.91 4.96 -12.74
C PHE A 52 23.84 4.65 -11.58
N VAL A 53 24.74 3.71 -11.83
CA VAL A 53 25.82 3.33 -10.96
C VAL A 53 27.12 3.48 -11.73
N ILE A 54 28.15 3.94 -11.02
CA ILE A 54 29.54 3.78 -11.44
C ILE A 54 30.22 2.86 -10.43
N CYS A 55 30.97 1.88 -10.92
CA CYS A 55 31.67 0.95 -10.05
C CYS A 55 33.04 0.54 -10.60
N ASN A 56 33.91 0.16 -9.68
CA ASN A 56 35.10 -0.64 -9.93
C ASN A 56 35.07 -1.80 -8.91
N ARG A 57 36.18 -2.51 -8.73
CA ARG A 57 36.27 -3.62 -7.76
C ARG A 57 36.12 -3.18 -6.29
N GLU A 58 36.51 -1.95 -5.96
CA GLU A 58 36.60 -1.46 -4.58
C GLU A 58 35.37 -0.64 -4.17
N GLU A 59 34.79 0.10 -5.13
CA GLU A 59 33.77 1.10 -4.89
C GLU A 59 32.54 0.90 -5.77
N PHE A 60 31.37 1.15 -5.18
CA PHE A 60 30.09 1.15 -5.84
C PHE A 60 29.34 2.44 -5.51
N ILE A 61 29.22 3.34 -6.47
CA ILE A 61 28.66 4.69 -6.24
C ILE A 61 27.39 4.88 -7.06
N ARG A 62 26.28 5.09 -6.34
CA ARG A 62 24.95 5.26 -6.90
C ARG A 62 24.60 6.72 -7.11
N TYR A 63 23.94 7.00 -8.23
CA TYR A 63 23.37 8.31 -8.55
C TYR A 63 21.92 8.18 -9.03
N ARG A 64 21.14 9.25 -8.80
CA ARG A 64 19.83 9.46 -9.41
C ARG A 64 19.76 10.83 -10.06
N ILE A 65 19.26 10.91 -11.28
CA ILE A 65 18.97 12.15 -11.98
C ILE A 65 17.64 12.71 -11.45
N VAL A 66 17.68 13.92 -10.89
CA VAL A 66 16.49 14.64 -10.39
C VAL A 66 16.56 16.07 -10.90
N LYS A 67 15.53 16.53 -11.64
CA LYS A 67 15.49 17.87 -12.25
C LYS A 67 16.80 18.20 -13.02
N ASN A 68 17.23 17.28 -13.88
CA ASN A 68 18.45 17.37 -14.69
C ASN A 68 19.78 17.46 -13.92
N LYS A 69 19.80 17.16 -12.61
CA LYS A 69 21.02 17.07 -11.80
C LYS A 69 21.19 15.68 -11.24
N SER A 70 22.38 15.09 -11.36
CA SER A 70 22.67 13.83 -10.68
C SER A 70 22.93 14.07 -9.19
N LYS A 71 22.34 13.26 -8.32
CA LYS A 71 22.61 13.27 -6.87
C LYS A 71 23.10 11.89 -6.41
N ARG A 72 24.19 11.85 -5.64
CA ARG A 72 24.70 10.62 -5.01
C ARG A 72 23.65 10.08 -4.02
N ARG A 73 23.50 8.76 -3.94
CA ARG A 73 22.57 8.07 -3.03
C ARG A 73 23.31 7.01 -2.23
N GLY A 74 23.01 6.91 -0.94
CA GLY A 74 23.45 5.80 -0.08
C GLY A 74 22.43 4.65 -0.03
N GLY A 75 22.82 3.54 0.60
CA GLY A 75 21.97 2.38 0.86
C GLY A 75 21.96 1.31 -0.24
N LYS A 76 21.42 0.12 0.08
CA LYS A 76 21.25 -1.02 -0.85
C LYS A 76 20.23 -0.67 -1.95
N PHE A 77 20.37 -1.30 -3.12
CA PHE A 77 19.38 -1.24 -4.19
C PHE A 77 18.48 -2.48 -4.14
N THR A 78 17.18 -2.25 -4.28
CA THR A 78 16.20 -3.29 -4.63
C THR A 78 15.57 -2.91 -5.95
N PHE A 79 15.03 -3.90 -6.66
CA PHE A 79 14.26 -3.66 -7.88
C PHE A 79 13.12 -2.64 -7.66
N SER A 80 12.46 -2.69 -6.50
CA SER A 80 11.44 -1.70 -6.08
C SER A 80 11.99 -0.27 -6.00
N THR A 81 13.22 -0.05 -5.52
CA THR A 81 13.82 1.30 -5.50
C THR A 81 14.20 1.84 -6.88
N LEU A 82 14.39 0.96 -7.87
CA LEU A 82 14.73 1.31 -9.25
C LEU A 82 13.49 1.57 -10.11
N SER A 83 12.40 0.84 -9.84
CA SER A 83 11.11 0.98 -10.52
C SER A 83 10.26 2.17 -10.04
N LYS A 84 10.63 2.82 -8.91
CA LYS A 84 10.09 4.11 -8.38
C LYS A 84 10.29 5.33 -9.32
N ASN A 85 10.30 5.12 -10.64
CA ASN A 85 10.22 6.12 -11.70
C ASN A 85 8.77 6.49 -12.05
N GLU A 86 7.80 6.00 -11.29
CA GLU A 86 6.50 6.65 -11.20
C GLU A 86 6.47 7.49 -9.92
N ARG A 87 5.87 8.65 -10.07
CA ARG A 87 5.91 9.76 -9.14
C ARG A 87 5.44 9.25 -7.76
N PRO A 88 6.11 9.58 -6.64
CA PRO A 88 5.40 9.57 -5.37
C PRO A 88 4.19 10.48 -5.56
N ILE A 89 3.02 10.01 -5.12
CA ILE A 89 1.78 10.79 -5.03
C ILE A 89 2.16 12.22 -4.65
N LYS A 90 1.91 13.17 -5.57
CA LYS A 90 2.27 14.56 -5.34
C LYS A 90 1.47 15.01 -4.11
N ASN A 91 2.18 15.47 -3.09
CA ASN A 91 1.67 16.00 -1.81
C ASN A 91 1.49 15.00 -0.65
N ILE A 92 2.32 13.96 -0.54
CA ILE A 92 2.46 13.30 0.77
C ILE A 92 3.20 14.25 1.72
N LYS A 93 2.48 14.87 2.66
CA LYS A 93 3.11 15.47 3.84
C LYS A 93 3.47 14.32 4.77
N ARG A 94 4.77 14.14 5.00
CA ARG A 94 5.30 13.23 6.02
C ARG A 94 5.51 14.05 7.28
N LYS A 95 4.76 13.79 8.33
CA LYS A 95 5.06 14.19 9.71
C LYS A 95 5.45 12.91 10.45
N MET A 96 6.08 13.09 11.60
CA MET A 96 6.31 12.01 12.55
C MET A 96 4.98 11.71 13.23
N VAL A 97 4.59 10.44 13.23
CA VAL A 97 3.48 9.96 14.05
C VAL A 97 3.89 10.24 15.50
N LYS A 98 3.10 11.06 16.19
CA LYS A 98 3.29 11.21 17.64
C LYS A 98 2.96 9.86 18.29
N PRO A 99 3.67 9.46 19.37
CA PRO A 99 3.28 8.27 20.13
C PRO A 99 1.80 8.37 20.51
N PHE A 100 1.06 7.28 20.28
CA PHE A 100 -0.35 7.21 20.65
C PHE A 100 -0.50 7.35 22.17
N PRO A 101 -1.62 7.91 22.66
CA PRO A 101 -1.96 7.79 24.07
C PRO A 101 -1.89 6.33 24.52
N GLU A 102 -1.26 6.10 25.67
CA GLU A 102 -1.21 4.77 26.29
C GLU A 102 -2.55 4.43 26.94
N ASP A 103 -3.27 5.46 27.41
CA ASP A 103 -4.62 5.34 27.93
C ASP A 103 -5.64 5.14 26.81
N GLU A 104 -6.57 4.20 27.04
CA GLU A 104 -7.58 3.80 26.06
C GLU A 104 -8.62 4.89 25.82
N LEU A 105 -9.05 5.57 26.88
CA LEU A 105 -10.05 6.62 26.80
C LEU A 105 -9.48 7.85 26.09
N GLU A 106 -8.24 8.25 26.44
CA GLU A 106 -7.54 9.33 25.74
C GLU A 106 -7.34 9.01 24.24
N LEU A 107 -7.13 7.75 23.88
CA LEU A 107 -7.04 7.33 22.49
C LEU A 107 -8.39 7.44 21.78
N TYR A 108 -9.50 7.07 22.41
CA TYR A 108 -10.83 7.23 21.81
C TYR A 108 -11.17 8.70 21.58
N GLU A 109 -10.96 9.54 22.59
CA GLU A 109 -11.13 10.99 22.46
C GLU A 109 -10.28 11.53 21.32
N HIS A 110 -9.01 11.12 21.22
CA HIS A 110 -8.13 11.51 20.13
C HIS A 110 -8.68 11.08 18.76
N LEU A 111 -9.18 9.85 18.61
CA LEU A 111 -9.72 9.36 17.35
C LEU A 111 -11.02 10.08 16.97
N GLU A 112 -11.88 10.41 17.93
CA GLU A 112 -13.12 11.17 17.69
C GLU A 112 -12.81 12.61 17.27
N GLU A 113 -11.95 13.32 18.01
CA GLU A 113 -11.55 14.70 17.72
C GLU A 113 -10.93 14.87 16.34
N ASN A 114 -10.23 13.85 15.85
CA ASN A 114 -9.60 13.84 14.54
C ASN A 114 -10.47 13.22 13.43
N GLY A 115 -11.73 12.86 13.73
CA GLY A 115 -12.70 12.34 12.76
C GLY A 115 -12.40 10.92 12.27
N HIS A 116 -11.63 10.15 13.04
CA HIS A 116 -11.35 8.73 12.78
C HIS A 116 -12.42 7.81 13.37
N LEU A 117 -12.98 8.17 14.52
CA LEU A 117 -14.01 7.41 15.23
C LEU A 117 -15.31 8.23 15.30
N SER A 118 -16.45 7.57 15.09
CA SER A 118 -17.75 8.21 15.31
C SER A 118 -18.11 8.15 16.80
N PRO A 119 -18.58 9.27 17.40
CA PRO A 119 -19.02 9.29 18.80
C PRO A 119 -20.32 8.48 19.05
N ARG A 120 -20.90 7.88 18.01
CA ARG A 120 -22.07 6.99 18.10
C ARG A 120 -21.74 5.52 17.87
N SER A 121 -20.47 5.20 17.65
CA SER A 121 -20.03 3.81 17.60
C SER A 121 -20.08 3.18 19.00
N SER A 122 -20.30 1.87 19.06
CA SER A 122 -20.23 1.14 20.34
C SER A 122 -18.80 1.05 20.84
N ASP A 123 -18.63 0.78 22.14
CA ASP A 123 -17.32 0.56 22.76
C ASP A 123 -16.52 -0.54 22.04
N ASP A 124 -17.16 -1.64 21.64
CA ASP A 124 -16.55 -2.70 20.83
C ASP A 124 -15.97 -2.18 19.51
N VAL A 125 -16.69 -1.28 18.83
CA VAL A 125 -16.25 -0.68 17.56
C VAL A 125 -15.15 0.35 17.79
N ALA A 126 -15.24 1.13 18.88
CA ALA A 126 -14.18 2.05 19.28
C ALA A 126 -12.87 1.30 19.56
N PHE A 127 -12.96 0.20 20.32
CA PHE A 127 -11.82 -0.67 20.62
C PHE A 127 -11.23 -1.27 19.35
N LEU A 128 -12.06 -1.86 18.48
CA LEU A 128 -11.60 -2.39 17.20
C LEU A 128 -10.96 -1.31 16.32
N ALA A 129 -11.59 -0.15 16.18
CA ALA A 129 -11.08 0.96 15.38
C ALA A 129 -9.71 1.41 15.87
N SER A 130 -9.49 1.39 17.19
CA SER A 130 -8.20 1.72 17.81
C SER A 130 -7.10 0.70 17.46
N ILE A 131 -7.42 -0.61 17.49
CA ILE A 131 -6.50 -1.68 17.08
C ILE A 131 -6.10 -1.50 15.62
N LEU A 132 -7.10 -1.35 14.74
CA LEU A 132 -6.88 -1.18 13.32
C LEU A 132 -6.06 0.08 13.03
N TYR A 133 -6.45 1.22 13.61
CA TYR A 133 -5.75 2.49 13.43
C TYR A 133 -4.29 2.39 13.85
N LYS A 134 -4.01 1.90 15.07
CA LYS A 134 -2.63 1.70 15.57
C LYS A 134 -1.82 0.81 14.63
N SER A 135 -2.40 -0.28 14.13
CA SER A 135 -1.69 -1.18 13.21
C SER A 135 -1.34 -0.52 11.86
N LEU A 136 -2.10 0.47 11.41
CA LEU A 136 -1.73 1.24 10.20
C LEU A 136 -0.44 2.05 10.37
N PHE A 137 0.03 2.26 11.61
CA PHE A 137 1.26 2.98 11.93
C PHE A 137 2.39 2.09 12.48
N ASP A 138 2.26 0.76 12.39
CA ASP A 138 3.34 -0.16 12.75
C ASP A 138 4.52 -0.07 11.77
N GLU A 139 5.58 0.62 12.19
CA GLU A 139 6.84 0.80 11.45
C GLU A 139 7.77 -0.42 11.50
N GLU A 140 7.63 -1.29 12.51
CA GLU A 140 8.54 -2.40 12.76
C GLU A 140 8.18 -3.64 11.95
N ASN A 141 6.88 -3.84 11.66
CA ASN A 141 6.40 -4.96 10.87
C ASN A 141 5.81 -4.50 9.55
N HIS A 142 6.41 -4.98 8.46
CA HIS A 142 5.79 -4.95 7.15
C HIS A 142 4.71 -6.04 7.07
N PHE A 143 3.68 -5.79 6.27
CA PHE A 143 2.81 -6.85 5.78
C PHE A 143 3.64 -7.97 5.14
N MET A 144 3.66 -9.15 5.75
CA MET A 144 4.39 -10.31 5.24
C MET A 144 3.38 -11.27 4.62
N PHE A 145 3.40 -11.42 3.30
CA PHE A 145 2.47 -12.32 2.61
C PHE A 145 3.22 -13.22 1.64
N SER A 146 3.21 -14.52 1.93
CA SER A 146 3.84 -15.54 1.10
C SER A 146 2.90 -16.22 0.11
N ASP A 147 1.56 -16.10 0.23
CA ASP A 147 0.68 -17.16 -0.29
C ASP A 147 -0.65 -16.70 -0.94
N LEU A 148 -0.70 -15.57 -1.67
CA LEU A 148 -1.83 -15.34 -2.60
C LEU A 148 -1.42 -15.64 -4.04
N GLU A 149 -2.13 -16.58 -4.67
CA GLU A 149 -1.93 -16.91 -6.07
C GLU A 149 -2.27 -15.70 -6.95
N GLY A 150 -1.32 -15.26 -7.78
CA GLY A 150 -1.49 -14.11 -8.68
C GLY A 150 -1.43 -12.72 -8.04
N VAL A 151 -1.29 -12.62 -6.71
CA VAL A 151 -1.22 -11.34 -5.97
C VAL A 151 0.05 -11.28 -5.12
N GLY A 152 1.00 -10.43 -5.50
CA GLY A 152 2.25 -10.21 -4.76
C GLY A 152 2.31 -8.81 -4.15
N ILE A 153 2.71 -8.68 -2.88
CA ILE A 153 2.96 -7.35 -2.30
C ILE A 153 4.40 -6.95 -2.55
N GLU A 154 4.60 -5.80 -3.18
CA GLU A 154 5.91 -5.32 -3.65
C GLU A 154 6.60 -4.41 -2.62
N ASP A 155 5.83 -3.64 -1.85
CA ASP A 155 6.31 -2.69 -0.83
C ASP A 155 5.12 -2.20 0.04
N ASN A 156 5.38 -1.60 1.21
CA ASN A 156 4.37 -0.84 1.95
C ASN A 156 5.01 0.38 2.63
N GLU A 157 4.25 1.47 2.71
CA GLU A 157 4.71 2.74 3.27
C GLU A 157 3.64 3.29 4.23
N ILE A 158 4.06 3.74 5.42
CA ILE A 158 3.20 4.51 6.31
C ILE A 158 3.10 5.93 5.77
N VAL A 159 1.87 6.44 5.68
CA VAL A 159 1.60 7.74 5.10
C VAL A 159 0.55 8.40 5.96
N GLU A 160 0.84 9.50 6.63
CA GLU A 160 -0.12 10.09 7.58
C GLU A 160 -1.34 10.74 6.91
N GLU A 161 -1.18 11.35 5.74
CA GLU A 161 -2.29 11.99 5.06
C GLU A 161 -2.01 12.12 3.55
N ILE A 162 -2.71 11.31 2.76
CA ILE A 162 -2.99 11.65 1.36
C ILE A 162 -4.46 11.99 1.26
N LYS A 163 -4.73 13.19 0.76
CA LYS A 163 -6.05 13.61 0.32
C LYS A 163 -6.37 12.91 -1.00
N ALA A 164 -6.94 11.71 -0.91
CA ALA A 164 -7.46 11.00 -2.06
C ALA A 164 -8.66 11.76 -2.66
N ARG A 165 -8.66 11.93 -3.98
CA ARG A 165 -9.78 12.56 -4.70
C ARG A 165 -10.72 11.48 -5.21
N ASN A 166 -12.03 11.71 -5.10
CA ASN A 166 -13.01 10.90 -5.81
C ASN A 166 -13.41 11.59 -7.13
N ARG A 167 -14.08 10.87 -8.03
CA ARG A 167 -14.66 11.39 -9.28
C ARG A 167 -15.60 12.59 -9.08
N SER A 168 -16.08 12.80 -7.85
CA SER A 168 -16.92 13.94 -7.43
C SER A 168 -16.15 15.13 -6.84
N SER A 169 -14.85 15.28 -7.16
CA SER A 169 -13.98 16.45 -6.89
C SER A 169 -13.74 16.87 -5.41
N GLY A 170 -14.30 16.19 -4.42
CA GLY A 170 -14.00 16.36 -3.00
C GLY A 170 -12.79 15.56 -2.51
N SER A 171 -12.09 16.09 -1.49
CA SER A 171 -11.08 15.37 -0.69
C SER A 171 -11.78 14.64 0.45
N TRP A 172 -11.74 13.31 0.48
CA TRP A 172 -12.62 12.53 1.38
C TRP A 172 -11.94 11.84 2.57
N CYS A 173 -10.72 11.31 2.44
CA CYS A 173 -10.10 10.55 3.52
C CYS A 173 -8.62 10.89 3.72
N SER A 174 -8.15 10.77 4.96
CA SER A 174 -6.73 10.73 5.32
C SER A 174 -6.23 9.29 5.19
N ILE A 175 -5.54 8.96 4.10
CA ILE A 175 -4.88 7.65 3.99
C ILE A 175 -3.77 7.60 5.05
N ASN A 176 -3.76 6.56 5.88
CA ASN A 176 -2.84 6.32 7.00
C ASN A 176 -1.74 5.29 6.65
N ARG A 177 -2.01 4.34 5.73
CA ARG A 177 -1.02 3.38 5.23
C ARG A 177 -1.23 3.07 3.76
N ILE A 178 -0.14 2.86 3.03
CA ILE A 178 -0.14 2.45 1.62
C ILE A 178 0.53 1.09 1.47
N VAL A 179 -0.04 0.27 0.60
CA VAL A 179 0.51 -1.03 0.20
C VAL A 179 0.54 -1.11 -1.32
N TYR A 180 1.67 -1.53 -1.87
CA TYR A 180 1.85 -1.74 -3.30
C TYR A 180 1.62 -3.20 -3.63
N VAL A 181 0.64 -3.48 -4.47
CA VAL A 181 0.20 -4.83 -4.81
C VAL A 181 0.36 -5.03 -6.30
N LYS A 182 1.07 -6.08 -6.69
CA LYS A 182 1.15 -6.57 -8.05
C LYS A 182 0.12 -7.68 -8.23
N ASP A 183 -0.72 -7.48 -9.22
CA ASP A 183 -1.79 -8.38 -9.63
C ASP A 183 -1.54 -8.83 -11.06
N ASP A 184 -1.84 -10.09 -11.40
CA ASP A 184 -1.66 -10.59 -12.77
C ASP A 184 -2.61 -9.94 -13.80
N CYS A 185 -3.81 -9.54 -13.36
CA CYS A 185 -4.83 -8.91 -14.19
C CYS A 185 -4.72 -7.38 -14.17
N LEU A 186 -4.60 -6.78 -12.98
CA LEU A 186 -4.59 -5.33 -12.79
C LEU A 186 -3.19 -4.71 -12.94
N GLY A 187 -2.12 -5.52 -12.99
CA GLY A 187 -0.76 -5.01 -12.94
C GLY A 187 -0.40 -4.45 -11.57
N LEU A 188 0.40 -3.39 -11.51
CA LEU A 188 0.74 -2.74 -10.24
C LEU A 188 -0.39 -1.80 -9.79
N VAL A 189 -0.92 -2.05 -8.59
CA VAL A 189 -1.89 -1.18 -7.92
C VAL A 189 -1.39 -0.72 -6.56
N THR A 190 -1.88 0.42 -6.13
CA THR A 190 -1.61 1.00 -4.81
C THR A 190 -2.88 0.95 -4.00
N LEU A 191 -2.84 0.36 -2.82
CA LEU A 191 -3.94 0.33 -1.85
C LEU A 191 -3.65 1.27 -0.69
N GLY A 192 -4.55 2.23 -0.44
CA GLY A 192 -4.49 3.12 0.70
C GLY A 192 -5.53 2.74 1.75
N PHE A 193 -5.13 2.64 3.02
CA PHE A 193 -5.98 2.27 4.15
C PHE A 193 -6.22 3.47 5.06
N SER A 194 -7.43 3.59 5.58
CA SER A 194 -7.84 4.67 6.48
C SER A 194 -8.96 4.22 7.41
N ILE A 195 -8.96 4.71 8.65
CA ILE A 195 -10.10 4.64 9.56
C ILE A 195 -10.74 6.02 9.63
N GLN A 196 -12.06 6.10 9.44
CA GLN A 196 -12.77 7.38 9.37
C GLN A 196 -14.20 7.31 9.87
N ALA A 197 -14.63 8.37 10.56
CA ALA A 197 -16.04 8.64 10.83
C ALA A 197 -16.75 9.12 9.56
N GLY A 198 -17.82 8.44 9.18
CA GLY A 198 -18.70 8.83 8.09
C GLY A 198 -19.71 9.89 8.52
N SER A 199 -20.26 10.62 7.55
CA SER A 199 -21.27 11.67 7.80
C SER A 199 -22.62 11.16 8.31
N ASN A 200 -22.78 9.84 8.44
CA ASN A 200 -23.96 9.15 8.96
C ASN A 200 -23.73 8.57 10.36
N ASP A 201 -22.75 9.10 11.11
CA ASP A 201 -22.38 8.67 12.45
C ASP A 201 -22.03 7.18 12.54
N LYS A 202 -21.24 6.70 11.57
CA LYS A 202 -20.70 5.34 11.54
C LYS A 202 -19.21 5.38 11.30
N THR A 203 -18.49 4.41 11.83
CA THR A 203 -17.04 4.27 11.70
C THR A 203 -16.72 3.30 10.57
N TYR A 204 -15.78 3.68 9.71
CA TYR A 204 -15.45 2.93 8.50
C TYR A 204 -13.97 2.61 8.41
N LEU A 205 -13.66 1.38 8.00
CA LEU A 205 -12.40 1.05 7.34
C LEU A 205 -12.55 1.32 5.84
N ILE A 206 -11.77 2.27 5.35
CA ILE A 206 -11.76 2.69 3.95
C ILE A 206 -10.52 2.11 3.29
N VAL A 207 -10.75 1.45 2.15
CA VAL A 207 -9.68 1.06 1.23
C VAL A 207 -9.84 1.82 -0.08
N PHE A 208 -8.79 2.55 -0.42
CA PHE A 208 -8.63 3.27 -1.67
C PHE A 208 -7.72 2.49 -2.61
N MET A 209 -7.98 2.54 -3.90
CA MET A 209 -7.14 1.93 -4.91
C MET A 209 -6.77 2.96 -5.99
N GLU A 210 -5.48 3.01 -6.28
CA GLU A 210 -4.92 3.68 -7.45
C GLU A 210 -4.30 2.63 -8.37
N ASN A 211 -4.62 2.69 -9.66
CA ASN A 211 -3.93 1.93 -10.70
C ASN A 211 -3.33 2.95 -11.70
N PRO A 212 -2.01 3.17 -11.69
CA PRO A 212 -1.35 4.17 -12.52
C PRO A 212 -1.51 3.92 -14.02
N GLU A 213 -1.52 2.65 -14.44
CA GLU A 213 -1.59 2.26 -15.84
C GLU A 213 -2.96 2.61 -16.45
N THR A 214 -4.02 2.39 -15.70
CA THR A 214 -5.41 2.70 -16.11
C THR A 214 -5.91 4.07 -15.67
N GLN A 215 -5.09 4.81 -14.89
CA GLN A 215 -5.48 6.05 -14.20
C GLN A 215 -6.74 5.89 -13.33
N TYR A 216 -7.00 4.68 -12.84
CA TYR A 216 -8.09 4.43 -11.92
C TYR A 216 -7.70 4.96 -10.54
N GLU A 217 -8.58 5.77 -9.96
CA GLU A 217 -8.40 6.36 -8.64
C GLU A 217 -9.79 6.37 -7.96
N ASN A 218 -10.03 5.49 -6.99
CA ASN A 218 -11.32 5.40 -6.30
C ASN A 218 -11.25 4.68 -4.96
N ASN A 219 -12.24 4.93 -4.10
CA ASN A 219 -12.56 4.04 -3.00
C ASN A 219 -13.02 2.67 -3.55
N ILE A 220 -12.26 1.62 -3.25
CA ILE A 220 -12.60 0.25 -3.64
C ILE A 220 -13.50 -0.42 -2.59
N LEU A 221 -13.38 -0.03 -1.31
CA LEU A 221 -14.18 -0.52 -0.19
C LEU A 221 -14.47 0.56 0.87
N GLN A 222 -15.72 0.58 1.35
CA GLN A 222 -16.16 1.27 2.57
C GLN A 222 -16.77 0.25 3.52
N LEU A 223 -15.96 -0.30 4.42
CA LEU A 223 -16.38 -1.29 5.39
C LEU A 223 -16.94 -0.59 6.64
N ASN A 224 -18.26 -0.61 6.81
CA ASN A 224 -18.93 -0.09 8.00
C ASN A 224 -18.64 -1.02 9.20
N LEU A 225 -17.79 -0.57 10.13
CA LEU A 225 -17.38 -1.38 11.27
C LEU A 225 -18.53 -1.59 12.25
N ASP A 226 -19.44 -0.63 12.41
CA ASP A 226 -20.63 -0.78 13.27
C ASP A 226 -21.62 -1.82 12.78
N ARG A 227 -21.63 -2.11 11.47
CA ARG A 227 -22.58 -3.06 10.86
C ARG A 227 -21.97 -4.43 10.67
N PHE A 228 -20.69 -4.48 10.34
CA PHE A 228 -20.05 -5.71 9.86
C PHE A 228 -18.98 -6.25 10.81
N THR A 229 -19.09 -5.88 12.08
CA THR A 229 -18.23 -6.40 13.15
C THR A 229 -19.09 -6.99 14.25
N GLU A 230 -18.69 -8.14 14.77
CA GLU A 230 -19.24 -8.69 16.00
C GLU A 230 -18.09 -9.14 16.91
N TYR A 231 -18.24 -8.92 18.21
CA TYR A 231 -17.29 -9.43 19.20
C TYR A 231 -17.69 -10.84 19.66
N ASN A 232 -16.74 -11.76 19.59
CA ASN A 232 -16.87 -13.13 20.06
C ASN A 232 -16.13 -13.27 21.41
N ALA A 233 -16.89 -13.29 22.50
CA ALA A 233 -16.35 -13.36 23.86
C ALA A 233 -15.63 -14.68 24.16
N ASP A 234 -16.06 -15.80 23.56
CA ASP A 234 -15.45 -17.12 23.78
C ASP A 234 -14.07 -17.20 23.14
N LEU A 235 -13.91 -16.60 21.95
CA LEU A 235 -12.66 -16.58 21.19
C LEU A 235 -11.80 -15.33 21.47
N LYS A 236 -12.34 -14.35 22.21
CA LYS A 236 -11.74 -13.05 22.49
C LYS A 236 -11.25 -12.36 21.23
N CYS A 237 -12.12 -12.26 20.23
CA CYS A 237 -11.79 -11.65 18.96
C CYS A 237 -13.00 -10.97 18.33
N PHE A 238 -12.71 -10.01 17.45
CA PHE A 238 -13.69 -9.40 16.57
C PHE A 238 -13.75 -10.19 15.27
N GLU A 239 -14.95 -10.55 14.87
CA GLU A 239 -15.24 -11.17 13.59
C GLU A 239 -15.67 -10.07 12.62
N VAL A 240 -14.94 -9.92 11.51
CA VAL A 240 -15.18 -8.84 10.54
C VAL A 240 -15.66 -9.41 9.21
N TYR A 241 -16.82 -8.94 8.77
CA TYR A 241 -17.53 -9.45 7.60
C TYR A 241 -17.69 -8.40 6.51
N HIS A 242 -18.14 -8.79 5.32
CA HIS A 242 -18.70 -7.86 4.35
C HIS A 242 -19.66 -8.56 3.39
N ASP A 243 -20.78 -7.90 3.06
CA ASP A 243 -21.88 -8.48 2.28
C ASP A 243 -21.77 -8.25 0.76
N GLY A 244 -20.66 -7.69 0.28
CA GLY A 244 -20.47 -7.35 -1.14
C GLY A 244 -20.92 -5.96 -1.51
N SER A 245 -21.78 -5.32 -0.71
CA SER A 245 -22.42 -4.06 -1.09
C SER A 245 -21.43 -2.90 -1.20
N ARG A 246 -21.68 -2.00 -2.17
CA ARG A 246 -21.04 -0.68 -2.22
C ARG A 246 -22.10 0.33 -1.78
N GLY A 247 -22.15 0.67 -0.49
CA GLY A 247 -23.19 1.56 0.03
C GLY A 247 -24.62 1.01 -0.12
N GLY A 248 -24.82 -0.30 0.02
CA GLY A 248 -26.16 -0.91 0.13
C GLY A 248 -26.66 -1.72 -1.07
N ARG A 249 -25.91 -1.85 -2.19
CA ARG A 249 -26.25 -2.79 -3.28
C ARG A 249 -25.01 -3.44 -3.90
N ASN A 250 -24.87 -4.76 -3.79
CA ASN A 250 -24.34 -5.70 -4.81
C ASN A 250 -23.97 -7.08 -4.19
N LYS A 251 -24.94 -8.00 -4.08
CA LYS A 251 -24.66 -9.42 -3.76
C LYS A 251 -23.86 -10.13 -4.86
N ARG A 252 -24.01 -9.69 -6.12
CA ARG A 252 -23.35 -10.26 -7.31
C ARG A 252 -21.83 -10.30 -7.21
N THR A 253 -21.22 -9.32 -6.54
CA THR A 253 -19.77 -9.29 -6.36
C THR A 253 -19.29 -10.47 -5.51
N LEU A 254 -20.01 -10.85 -4.45
CA LEU A 254 -19.61 -12.02 -3.65
C LEU A 254 -19.77 -13.33 -4.41
N GLU A 255 -20.83 -13.45 -5.21
CA GLU A 255 -21.07 -14.63 -6.05
C GLU A 255 -19.94 -14.83 -7.08
N SER A 256 -19.54 -13.76 -7.78
CA SER A 256 -18.46 -13.79 -8.77
C SER A 256 -17.09 -14.14 -8.19
N ILE A 257 -16.80 -13.67 -6.98
CA ILE A 257 -15.47 -13.87 -6.38
C ILE A 257 -15.39 -15.13 -5.52
N LYS A 258 -16.49 -15.88 -5.37
CA LYS A 258 -16.58 -16.99 -4.42
C LYS A 258 -15.52 -18.05 -4.65
N THR A 259 -15.22 -18.35 -5.91
CA THR A 259 -14.23 -19.35 -6.33
C THR A 259 -12.79 -19.00 -5.95
N TYR A 260 -12.52 -17.75 -5.55
CA TYR A 260 -11.18 -17.26 -5.21
C TYR A 260 -10.92 -17.26 -3.70
N PHE A 261 -11.90 -17.63 -2.88
CA PHE A 261 -11.74 -17.81 -1.44
C PHE A 261 -12.10 -19.23 -1.04
N HIS A 262 -11.53 -19.71 0.07
CA HIS A 262 -11.96 -20.96 0.66
C HIS A 262 -13.42 -20.85 1.11
N ASP A 263 -14.25 -21.87 0.82
CA ASP A 263 -15.70 -21.85 1.09
C ASP A 263 -16.03 -21.53 2.55
N SER A 264 -15.17 -21.90 3.49
CA SER A 264 -15.34 -21.62 4.93
C SER A 264 -15.36 -20.13 5.29
N LEU A 265 -14.91 -19.25 4.38
CA LEU A 265 -14.98 -17.80 4.59
C LEU A 265 -16.33 -17.22 4.16
N PHE A 266 -17.20 -17.99 3.49
CA PHE A 266 -18.55 -17.54 3.17
C PHE A 266 -19.54 -17.99 4.24
N THR A 267 -20.13 -17.01 4.90
CA THR A 267 -21.14 -17.21 5.96
C THR A 267 -22.48 -16.64 5.51
N GLU A 268 -23.53 -16.84 6.30
CA GLU A 268 -24.84 -16.22 6.05
C GLU A 268 -24.79 -14.69 6.06
N LYS A 269 -23.79 -14.10 6.75
CA LYS A 269 -23.56 -12.65 6.84
C LYS A 269 -22.79 -12.10 5.64
N GLY A 270 -22.17 -12.97 4.84
CA GLY A 270 -21.31 -12.61 3.71
C GLY A 270 -19.91 -13.19 3.84
N LEU A 271 -18.93 -12.51 3.23
CA LEU A 271 -17.53 -12.90 3.31
C LEU A 271 -16.96 -12.51 4.68
N LEU A 272 -16.48 -13.49 5.43
CA LEU A 272 -15.62 -13.28 6.60
C LEU A 272 -14.25 -12.82 6.11
N ILE A 273 -13.94 -11.54 6.34
CA ILE A 273 -12.64 -10.96 6.02
C ILE A 273 -11.59 -11.52 6.99
N GLY A 274 -11.93 -11.64 8.28
CA GLY A 274 -11.07 -12.33 9.22
C GLY A 274 -11.42 -12.06 10.67
N TYR A 275 -10.53 -12.52 11.54
CA TYR A 275 -10.60 -12.37 12.98
C TYR A 275 -9.51 -11.41 13.45
N ILE A 276 -9.88 -10.50 14.36
CA ILE A 276 -8.96 -9.54 14.97
C ILE A 276 -8.96 -9.82 16.47
N PRO A 277 -7.86 -10.34 17.04
CA PRO A 277 -7.84 -10.70 18.45
C PRO A 277 -7.87 -9.46 19.34
N GLU A 278 -8.65 -9.54 20.42
CA GLU A 278 -8.74 -8.51 21.45
C GLU A 278 -7.43 -8.49 22.26
N ILE A 279 -6.48 -7.66 21.85
CA ILE A 279 -5.19 -7.51 22.52
C ILE A 279 -4.92 -6.03 22.72
N PHE A 280 -4.84 -5.61 23.98
CA PHE A 280 -4.46 -4.24 24.31
C PHE A 280 -2.93 -4.09 24.34
N GLY A 281 -2.43 -2.98 23.79
CA GLY A 281 -0.99 -2.68 23.77
C GLY A 281 -0.67 -1.31 23.15
N PRO A 282 0.56 -0.79 23.37
CA PRO A 282 0.97 0.54 22.92
C PRO A 282 1.11 0.63 21.39
N ILE A 283 1.58 -0.45 20.74
CA ILE A 283 1.64 -0.63 19.29
C ILE A 283 1.09 -2.02 18.97
N TYR A 284 0.22 -2.11 17.96
CA TYR A 284 -0.33 -3.40 17.54
C TYR A 284 0.45 -3.92 16.32
N PRO A 285 1.19 -5.03 16.44
CA PRO A 285 1.95 -5.56 15.33
C PRO A 285 1.02 -5.97 14.19
N VAL A 286 1.20 -5.40 13.01
CA VAL A 286 0.46 -5.78 11.79
C VAL A 286 0.55 -7.28 11.53
N LYS A 287 1.67 -7.89 11.90
CA LYS A 287 1.90 -9.33 11.81
C LYS A 287 0.82 -10.18 12.50
N LYS A 288 0.20 -9.68 13.57
CA LYS A 288 -0.91 -10.35 14.26
C LYS A 288 -2.22 -10.27 13.48
N LEU A 289 -2.32 -9.34 12.54
CA LEU A 289 -3.47 -9.07 11.68
C LEU A 289 -3.22 -9.49 10.21
N ASP A 290 -2.10 -10.17 9.92
CA ASP A 290 -1.70 -10.51 8.55
C ASP A 290 -2.84 -11.22 7.79
N LYS A 291 -3.48 -12.23 8.38
CA LYS A 291 -4.59 -12.94 7.71
C LYS A 291 -5.77 -12.02 7.38
N PHE A 292 -6.13 -11.12 8.29
CA PHE A 292 -7.20 -10.15 8.06
C PHE A 292 -6.84 -9.22 6.91
N TYR A 293 -5.64 -8.62 6.93
CA TYR A 293 -5.21 -7.71 5.87
C TYR A 293 -5.00 -8.41 4.53
N LEU A 294 -4.54 -9.66 4.54
CA LEU A 294 -4.38 -10.47 3.34
C LEU A 294 -5.72 -10.69 2.64
N ASN A 295 -6.72 -11.15 3.40
CA ASN A 295 -8.06 -11.37 2.88
C ASN A 295 -8.71 -10.06 2.45
N LEU A 296 -8.50 -8.96 3.19
CA LEU A 296 -9.00 -7.64 2.84
C LEU A 296 -8.41 -7.12 1.53
N ILE A 297 -7.09 -7.26 1.34
CA ILE A 297 -6.37 -6.88 0.12
C ILE A 297 -6.88 -7.73 -1.05
N HIS A 298 -6.91 -9.06 -0.88
CA HIS A 298 -7.41 -9.97 -1.90
C HIS A 298 -8.84 -9.62 -2.30
N TYR A 299 -9.68 -9.35 -1.31
CA TYR A 299 -11.06 -8.95 -1.53
C TYR A 299 -11.15 -7.65 -2.34
N CYS A 300 -10.36 -6.63 -2.00
CA CYS A 300 -10.33 -5.37 -2.75
C CYS A 300 -9.86 -5.54 -4.20
N ILE A 301 -8.86 -6.40 -4.42
CA ILE A 301 -8.37 -6.75 -5.76
C ILE A 301 -9.48 -7.43 -6.58
N LEU A 302 -10.11 -8.47 -6.04
CA LEU A 302 -11.18 -9.21 -6.72
C LEU A 302 -12.41 -8.34 -7.00
N ARG A 303 -12.76 -7.43 -6.09
CA ARG A 303 -13.78 -6.40 -6.35
C ARG A 303 -13.43 -5.54 -7.56
N ARG A 304 -12.16 -5.18 -7.72
CA ARG A 304 -11.73 -4.38 -8.88
C ARG A 304 -11.75 -5.21 -10.16
N ARG A 305 -11.32 -6.47 -10.13
CA ARG A 305 -11.43 -7.39 -11.27
C ARG A 305 -12.90 -7.57 -11.71
N PHE A 306 -13.82 -7.68 -10.75
CA PHE A 306 -15.27 -7.74 -11.03
C PHE A 306 -15.76 -6.47 -11.73
N ASP A 307 -15.33 -5.29 -11.24
CA ASP A 307 -15.69 -4.00 -11.85
C ASP A 307 -15.21 -3.85 -13.32
N ILE A 308 -14.23 -4.65 -13.76
CA ILE A 308 -13.72 -4.66 -15.15
C ILE A 308 -14.13 -5.92 -15.93
N GLY A 309 -14.92 -6.82 -15.34
CA GLY A 309 -15.44 -8.02 -16.00
C GLY A 309 -14.46 -9.19 -16.11
N GLU A 310 -13.43 -9.23 -15.25
CA GLU A 310 -12.39 -10.27 -15.25
C GLU A 310 -12.69 -11.42 -14.27
N VAL A 311 -13.70 -11.24 -13.41
CA VAL A 311 -14.30 -12.26 -12.52
C VAL A 311 -15.82 -12.06 -12.43
#